data_AF-A0A357IKU7-F1
#
_entry.id   AF-A0A357IKU7-F1
#
_cell.length_a   1.000
_cell.length_b   1.000
_cell.length_c   1.000
_cell.angle_alpha   90.00
_cell.angle_beta   90.00
_cell.angle_gamma   90.00
#
_symmetry.space_group_name_H-M   'P 1'
#
loop_
_entity.id
_entity.type
_entity.pdbx_description
1 polymer ?
#
loop_
_entity_poly.entity_id
_entity_poly.type
_entity_poly.pdbx_seq_one_letter_code
_entity_poly.pdbx_strand_id
1 'polypeptide(L)'
;MKKIISILILITGLFLLHGCASESPWTEEVSIYADLYFDFDSMTYTQTESNDILYRTGNSFDDFFILYLETGHEAFTIQEMIAYENLFKLLIEATENNSLTVGTLLTYSSSELRDLFELKDIETTLDDIVAFNNIKQIVEDLKTTLTSEYLTIQKVTYIEQRLDQSLDSQTIEDLETLQLTFIELFDIDNSKPFKAYTLEELLQSFENYGFNLEQSTIDQITRAYPLIINLIN
;
A
#
# COMPACT_ATOMS: atom_id res chain seq x y z
N MET A 1 8.23 -60.48 6.95
CA MET A 1 8.14 -59.29 7.82
C MET A 1 9.07 -58.15 7.40
N LYS A 2 10.37 -58.39 7.12
CA LYS A 2 11.30 -57.32 6.67
C LYS A 2 10.83 -56.54 5.43
N LYS A 3 10.25 -57.21 4.44
CA LYS A 3 9.73 -56.58 3.20
C LYS A 3 8.55 -55.62 3.45
N ILE A 4 7.70 -55.91 4.43
CA ILE A 4 6.54 -55.06 4.78
C ILE A 4 7.00 -53.81 5.51
N ILE A 5 7.99 -53.96 6.41
CA ILE A 5 8.61 -52.84 7.12
C ILE A 5 9.30 -51.88 6.14
N SER A 6 10.01 -52.41 5.14
CA SER A 6 10.64 -51.58 4.10
C SER A 6 9.64 -50.79 3.26
N ILE A 7 8.47 -51.36 2.96
CA ILE A 7 7.40 -50.67 2.23
C ILE A 7 6.77 -49.57 3.08
N LEU A 8 6.52 -49.84 4.37
CA LEU A 8 6.02 -48.83 5.31
C LEU A 8 7.00 -47.67 5.46
N ILE A 9 8.30 -47.93 5.60
CA ILE A 9 9.33 -46.87 5.69
C ILE A 9 9.36 -46.04 4.39
N LEU A 10 9.23 -46.66 3.22
CA LEU A 10 9.19 -45.97 1.94
C LEU A 10 7.96 -45.05 1.81
N ILE A 11 6.79 -45.53 2.20
CA ILE A 11 5.53 -44.75 2.20
C ILE A 11 5.65 -43.59 3.18
N THR A 12 6.15 -43.84 4.40
CA THR A 12 6.32 -42.79 5.41
C THR A 12 7.35 -41.75 4.95
N GLY A 13 8.42 -42.17 4.28
CA GLY A 13 9.41 -41.26 3.67
C GLY A 13 8.83 -40.39 2.56
N LEU A 14 7.95 -40.93 1.71
CA LEU A 14 7.25 -40.16 0.68
C LEU A 14 6.28 -39.12 1.26
N PHE A 15 5.61 -39.43 2.37
CA PHE A 15 4.77 -38.47 3.09
C PHE A 15 5.59 -37.39 3.81
N LEU A 16 6.74 -37.74 4.39
CA LEU A 16 7.64 -36.76 5.02
C LEU A 16 8.28 -35.82 3.99
N LEU A 17 8.55 -36.29 2.77
CA LEU A 17 9.04 -35.43 1.68
C LEU A 17 7.98 -34.44 1.17
N HIS A 18 6.69 -34.78 1.20
CA HIS A 18 5.62 -33.83 0.91
C HIS A 18 5.38 -32.84 2.06
N GLY A 19 5.61 -33.26 3.32
CA GLY A 19 5.46 -32.41 4.49
C GLY A 19 6.56 -31.35 4.68
N CYS A 20 7.71 -31.49 4.02
CA CYS A 20 8.76 -30.47 3.97
C CYS A 20 8.70 -29.56 2.73
N ALA A 21 7.76 -29.81 1.81
CA ALA A 21 7.56 -29.02 0.60
C ALA A 21 6.25 -28.21 0.66
N SER A 22 5.78 -27.83 1.86
CA SER A 22 4.94 -26.64 1.93
C SER A 22 5.87 -25.46 1.68
N GLU A 23 5.88 -24.97 0.44
CA GLU A 23 6.24 -23.59 0.17
C GLU A 23 5.64 -22.73 1.28
N SER A 24 6.49 -21.90 1.88
CA SER A 24 6.06 -20.94 2.89
C SER A 24 4.83 -20.23 2.35
N PRO A 25 3.73 -20.12 3.11
CA PRO A 25 2.46 -19.56 2.65
C PRO A 25 2.54 -18.04 2.46
N TRP A 26 3.73 -17.48 2.16
CA TRP A 26 3.90 -16.10 1.74
C TRP A 26 2.98 -15.89 0.54
N THR A 27 1.84 -15.30 0.85
CA THR A 27 0.76 -15.01 -0.07
C THR A 27 1.35 -14.21 -1.21
N GLU A 28 1.10 -14.63 -2.46
CA GLU A 28 1.54 -13.90 -3.66
C GLU A 28 1.20 -12.40 -3.57
N GLU A 29 0.18 -12.06 -2.79
CA GLU A 29 -0.30 -10.72 -2.46
C GLU A 29 0.73 -9.80 -1.74
N VAL A 30 1.67 -10.35 -0.96
CA VAL A 30 2.63 -9.53 -0.16
C VAL A 30 3.95 -9.28 -0.91
N SER A 31 4.25 -10.01 -1.99
CA SER A 31 5.45 -9.78 -2.81
C SER A 31 5.51 -8.35 -3.39
N ILE A 32 6.71 -7.83 -3.68
CA ILE A 32 6.84 -6.54 -4.38
C ILE A 32 6.33 -6.59 -5.82
N TYR A 33 6.16 -7.79 -6.38
CA TYR A 33 5.62 -7.99 -7.73
C TYR A 33 4.09 -8.10 -7.76
N ALA A 34 3.44 -8.07 -6.60
CA ALA A 34 1.99 -8.17 -6.48
C ALA A 34 1.28 -6.91 -7.00
N ASP A 35 -0.01 -7.09 -7.32
CA ASP A 35 -0.91 -5.99 -7.62
C ASP A 35 -1.46 -5.38 -6.32
N LEU A 36 -1.62 -4.06 -6.32
CA LEU A 36 -2.41 -3.30 -5.38
C LEU A 36 -3.80 -3.04 -5.95
N TYR A 37 -4.79 -2.94 -5.09
CA TYR A 37 -6.18 -2.69 -5.46
C TYR A 37 -6.63 -1.34 -4.90
N PHE A 38 -7.22 -0.50 -5.75
CA PHE A 38 -7.74 0.78 -5.31
C PHE A 38 -8.97 0.59 -4.41
N ASP A 39 -8.91 1.11 -3.19
CA ASP A 39 -10.04 1.17 -2.29
C ASP A 39 -10.74 2.53 -2.40
N PHE A 40 -12.00 2.53 -2.82
CA PHE A 40 -12.80 3.76 -2.99
C PHE A 40 -13.29 4.37 -1.68
N ASP A 41 -13.17 3.67 -0.55
CA ASP A 41 -13.52 4.18 0.77
C ASP A 41 -12.34 5.01 1.32
N SER A 42 -11.12 4.48 1.32
CA SER A 42 -9.93 5.24 1.73
C SER A 42 -9.35 6.13 0.62
N MET A 43 -9.75 5.89 -0.63
CA MET A 43 -9.18 6.51 -1.84
C MET A 43 -7.70 6.19 -2.05
N THR A 44 -7.26 4.98 -1.67
CA THR A 44 -5.83 4.59 -1.74
C THR A 44 -5.64 3.16 -2.27
N TYR A 45 -4.46 2.87 -2.80
CA TYR A 45 -4.05 1.51 -3.23
C TYR A 45 -3.51 0.63 -2.10
N THR A 46 -3.18 1.21 -0.96
CA THR A 46 -2.29 0.60 0.05
C THR A 46 -3.01 0.09 1.29
N GLN A 47 -4.27 -0.33 1.13
CA GLN A 47 -5.00 -1.10 2.14
C GLN A 47 -4.59 -2.59 2.07
N THR A 48 -3.29 -2.84 2.24
CA THR A 48 -2.68 -4.17 2.18
C THR A 48 -2.65 -4.84 3.57
N GLU A 49 -2.03 -6.01 3.66
CA GLU A 49 -1.77 -6.67 4.95
C GLU A 49 -0.71 -5.90 5.77
N SER A 50 -0.75 -6.01 7.09
CA SER A 50 0.14 -5.23 7.99
C SER A 50 1.63 -5.60 7.92
N ASN A 51 1.94 -6.75 7.34
CA ASN A 51 3.29 -7.24 7.04
C ASN A 51 3.81 -6.77 5.68
N ASP A 52 3.02 -6.00 4.92
CA ASP A 52 3.43 -5.37 3.67
C ASP A 52 4.16 -4.05 3.96
N ILE A 53 5.28 -3.80 3.27
CA ILE A 53 6.06 -2.56 3.48
C ILE A 53 5.31 -1.31 2.99
N LEU A 54 4.32 -1.49 2.12
CA LEU A 54 3.41 -0.44 1.65
C LEU A 54 2.17 -0.28 2.54
N TYR A 55 2.03 -1.06 3.61
CA TYR A 55 0.85 -0.98 4.47
C TYR A 55 0.58 0.44 4.98
N ARG A 56 -0.55 1.02 4.56
CA ARG A 56 -0.98 2.38 4.91
C ARG A 56 0.06 3.46 4.57
N THR A 57 0.73 3.34 3.43
CA THR A 57 1.62 4.38 2.86
C THR A 57 0.94 5.25 1.80
N GLY A 58 -0.33 4.96 1.47
CA GLY A 58 -1.11 5.64 0.46
C GLY A 58 -1.43 7.08 0.80
N ASN A 59 -1.57 7.89 -0.24
CA ASN A 59 -2.01 9.27 -0.16
C ASN A 59 -3.26 9.40 -1.03
N SER A 60 -4.39 9.81 -0.43
CA SER A 60 -5.67 9.81 -1.14
C SER A 60 -5.69 10.68 -2.40
N PHE A 61 -4.92 11.77 -2.45
CA PHE A 61 -4.81 12.60 -3.64
C PHE A 61 -3.94 11.95 -4.71
N ASP A 62 -2.72 11.53 -4.35
CA ASP A 62 -1.78 10.93 -5.31
C ASP A 62 -2.36 9.64 -5.90
N ASP A 63 -2.93 8.78 -5.06
CA ASP A 63 -3.49 7.50 -5.47
C ASP A 63 -4.74 7.70 -6.34
N PHE A 64 -5.58 8.70 -6.04
CA PHE A 64 -6.69 9.10 -6.91
C PHE A 64 -6.19 9.60 -8.27
N PHE A 65 -5.13 10.41 -8.28
CA PHE A 65 -4.55 10.94 -9.50
C PHE A 65 -3.94 9.83 -10.36
N ILE A 66 -3.24 8.87 -9.73
CA ILE A 66 -2.74 7.66 -10.39
C ILE A 66 -3.89 6.89 -11.03
N LEU A 67 -4.95 6.58 -10.26
CA LEU A 67 -6.13 5.89 -10.80
C LEU A 67 -6.69 6.64 -12.01
N TYR A 68 -6.91 7.95 -11.89
CA TYR A 68 -7.46 8.78 -12.95
C TYR A 68 -6.60 8.74 -14.23
N LEU A 69 -5.27 8.79 -14.12
CA LEU A 69 -4.38 8.70 -15.29
C LEU A 69 -4.37 7.29 -15.91
N GLU A 70 -4.35 6.23 -15.10
CA GLU A 70 -4.37 4.83 -15.59
C GLU A 70 -5.64 4.49 -16.38
N THR A 71 -6.73 5.22 -16.14
CA THR A 71 -7.97 5.09 -16.93
C THR A 71 -7.93 5.79 -18.30
N GLY A 72 -6.81 6.41 -18.67
CA GLY A 72 -6.60 7.04 -19.97
C GLY A 72 -7.24 8.42 -20.12
N HIS A 73 -7.60 9.07 -19.00
CA HIS A 73 -8.05 10.45 -19.02
C HIS A 73 -6.89 11.43 -19.27
N GLU A 74 -7.21 12.63 -19.76
CA GLU A 74 -6.24 13.70 -19.89
C GLU A 74 -5.80 14.20 -18.52
N ALA A 75 -4.50 14.43 -18.36
CA ALA A 75 -3.94 14.99 -17.13
C ALA A 75 -4.61 16.33 -16.78
N PHE A 76 -4.86 16.54 -15.49
CA PHE A 76 -5.43 17.79 -14.98
C PHE A 76 -4.51 18.98 -15.28
N THR A 77 -5.14 20.15 -15.43
CA THR A 77 -4.39 21.41 -15.44
C THR A 77 -3.73 21.65 -14.08
N ILE A 78 -2.70 22.50 -14.06
CA ILE A 78 -2.01 22.86 -12.80
C ILE A 78 -2.99 23.45 -11.77
N GLN A 79 -3.96 24.25 -12.23
CA GLN A 79 -4.97 24.85 -11.35
C GLN A 79 -5.90 23.79 -10.75
N GLU A 80 -6.33 22.81 -11.54
CA GLU A 80 -7.13 21.68 -11.05
C GLU A 80 -6.35 20.83 -10.06
N MET A 81 -5.08 20.52 -10.34
CA MET A 81 -4.24 19.76 -9.40
C MET A 81 -4.14 20.45 -8.05
N ILE A 82 -3.87 21.76 -8.03
CA ILE A 82 -3.79 22.53 -6.77
C ILE A 82 -5.14 22.52 -6.04
N ALA A 83 -6.24 22.73 -6.74
CA ALA A 83 -7.58 22.74 -6.13
C ALA A 83 -7.96 21.38 -5.55
N TYR A 84 -7.66 20.30 -6.28
CA TYR A 84 -7.94 18.93 -5.87
C TYR A 84 -7.06 18.49 -4.69
N GLU A 85 -5.75 18.78 -4.75
CA GLU A 85 -4.84 18.51 -3.64
C GLU A 85 -5.28 19.24 -2.36
N ASN A 86 -5.65 20.53 -2.47
CA ASN A 86 -6.16 21.29 -1.33
C ASN A 86 -7.46 20.68 -0.78
N LEU A 87 -8.40 20.30 -1.64
CA LEU A 87 -9.63 19.65 -1.17
C LEU A 87 -9.31 18.34 -0.45
N PHE A 88 -8.45 17.48 -0.99
CA PHE A 88 -8.09 16.21 -0.33
C PHE A 88 -7.46 16.45 1.04
N LYS A 89 -6.65 17.51 1.22
CA LYS A 89 -6.15 17.91 2.55
C LYS A 89 -7.28 18.24 3.52
N LEU A 90 -8.28 19.02 3.09
CA LEU A 90 -9.46 19.35 3.92
C LEU A 90 -10.31 18.11 4.23
N LEU A 91 -10.48 17.21 3.26
CA LEU A 91 -11.20 15.96 3.47
C LEU A 91 -10.48 15.07 4.49
N ILE A 92 -9.16 14.93 4.37
CA ILE A 92 -8.33 14.18 5.32
C ILE A 92 -8.44 14.80 6.72
N GLU A 93 -8.32 16.12 6.85
CA GLU A 93 -8.48 16.83 8.13
C GLU A 93 -9.87 16.55 8.75
N ALA A 94 -10.93 16.55 7.93
CA ALA A 94 -12.27 16.23 8.42
C ALA A 94 -12.45 14.77 8.85
N THR A 95 -11.64 13.82 8.34
CA THR A 95 -11.59 12.43 8.81
C THR A 95 -10.79 12.24 10.10
N GLU A 96 -10.01 13.24 10.53
CA GLU A 96 -9.22 13.10 11.75
C GLU A 96 -10.12 12.92 12.99
N ASN A 97 -9.76 11.93 13.81
CA ASN A 97 -10.40 11.60 15.08
C ASN A 97 -11.88 11.19 14.97
N ASN A 98 -12.34 10.75 13.80
CA ASN A 98 -13.64 10.12 13.62
C ASN A 98 -13.51 8.80 12.85
N SER A 99 -14.64 8.13 12.61
CA SER A 99 -14.73 6.90 11.83
C SER A 99 -15.10 7.15 10.37
N LEU A 100 -14.99 8.40 9.88
CA LEU A 100 -15.29 8.73 8.49
C LEU A 100 -14.05 8.51 7.64
N THR A 101 -14.27 8.16 6.38
CA THR A 101 -13.25 8.01 5.35
C THR A 101 -13.46 9.05 4.26
N VAL A 102 -12.44 9.31 3.44
CA VAL A 102 -12.55 10.26 2.33
C VAL A 102 -13.66 9.83 1.36
N GLY A 103 -13.75 8.54 1.04
CA GLY A 103 -14.80 7.97 0.22
C GLY A 103 -16.20 8.14 0.79
N THR A 104 -16.36 8.03 2.12
CA THR A 104 -17.62 8.35 2.80
C THR A 104 -17.98 9.83 2.61
N LEU A 105 -17.03 10.75 2.80
CA LEU A 105 -17.27 12.19 2.60
C LEU A 105 -17.66 12.52 1.16
N LEU A 106 -17.11 11.81 0.17
CA LEU A 106 -17.49 11.98 -1.24
C LEU A 106 -18.93 11.55 -1.55
N THR A 107 -19.60 10.82 -0.66
CA THR A 107 -21.04 10.53 -0.81
C THR A 107 -21.93 11.71 -0.40
N TYR A 108 -21.41 12.66 0.38
CA TYR A 108 -22.19 13.77 0.94
C TYR A 108 -22.64 14.73 -0.16
N SER A 109 -23.75 15.43 0.09
CA SER A 109 -24.09 16.66 -0.63
C SER A 109 -23.15 17.79 -0.24
N SER A 110 -23.04 18.83 -1.10
CA SER A 110 -22.22 20.00 -0.77
C SER A 110 -22.68 20.70 0.52
N SER A 111 -23.97 20.62 0.86
CA SER A 111 -24.48 21.15 2.14
C SER A 111 -24.03 20.31 3.34
N GLU A 112 -24.10 18.98 3.26
CA GLU A 112 -23.63 18.11 4.34
C GLU A 112 -22.12 18.26 4.57
N LEU A 113 -21.34 18.39 3.49
CA LEU A 113 -19.90 18.63 3.59
C LEU A 113 -19.60 19.98 4.24
N ARG A 114 -20.27 21.05 3.80
CA ARG A 114 -20.10 22.38 4.40
C ARG A 114 -20.45 22.38 5.87
N ASP A 115 -21.59 21.80 6.24
CA ASP A 115 -22.05 21.74 7.63
C ASP A 115 -21.05 20.93 8.51
N LEU A 116 -20.42 19.88 7.95
CA LEU A 116 -19.35 19.13 8.61
C LEU A 116 -18.08 19.98 8.79
N PHE A 117 -17.64 20.68 7.74
CA PHE A 117 -16.46 21.54 7.78
C PHE A 117 -16.65 22.70 8.77
N GLU A 118 -17.84 23.31 8.80
CA GLU A 118 -18.21 24.32 9.81
C GLU A 118 -18.15 23.75 11.24
N LEU A 119 -18.63 22.52 11.46
CA LEU A 119 -18.55 21.85 12.76
C LEU A 119 -17.10 21.57 13.20
N LYS A 120 -16.19 21.42 12.24
CA LYS A 120 -14.77 21.13 12.45
C LYS A 120 -13.89 22.38 12.44
N ASP A 121 -14.48 23.57 12.36
CA ASP A 121 -13.76 24.85 12.23
C ASP A 121 -12.81 24.91 11.00
N ILE A 122 -13.15 24.18 9.93
CA ILE A 122 -12.41 24.17 8.66
C ILE A 122 -12.97 25.28 7.76
N GLU A 123 -12.12 26.22 7.33
CA GLU A 123 -12.52 27.28 6.42
C GLU A 123 -12.72 26.75 5.00
N THR A 124 -13.89 27.00 4.43
CA THR A 124 -14.26 26.53 3.09
C THR A 124 -14.48 27.70 2.15
N THR A 125 -13.91 27.61 0.96
CA THR A 125 -14.12 28.56 -0.13
C THR A 125 -15.13 28.03 -1.15
N LEU A 126 -15.56 28.90 -2.06
CA LEU A 126 -16.39 28.46 -3.19
C LEU A 126 -15.64 27.47 -4.10
N ASP A 127 -14.32 27.67 -4.25
CA ASP A 127 -13.49 26.82 -5.10
C ASP A 127 -13.41 25.40 -4.54
N ASP A 128 -13.38 25.23 -3.21
CA ASP A 128 -13.42 23.91 -2.56
C ASP A 128 -14.72 23.17 -2.85
N ILE A 129 -15.86 23.88 -2.85
CA ILE A 129 -17.16 23.29 -3.18
C ILE A 129 -17.25 22.89 -4.65
N VAL A 130 -16.67 23.69 -5.55
CA VAL A 130 -16.58 23.35 -6.98
C VAL A 130 -15.69 22.12 -7.17
N ALA A 131 -14.51 22.10 -6.56
CA ALA A 131 -13.58 20.97 -6.59
C ALA A 131 -14.23 19.68 -6.06
N PHE A 132 -14.96 19.78 -4.95
CA PHE A 132 -15.69 18.66 -4.37
C PHE A 132 -16.71 18.06 -5.32
N ASN A 133 -17.54 18.88 -5.94
CA ASN A 133 -18.55 18.39 -6.87
C ASN A 133 -17.92 17.75 -8.11
N ASN A 134 -16.80 18.29 -8.60
CA ASN A 134 -16.06 17.71 -9.71
C ASN A 134 -15.45 16.34 -9.35
N ILE A 135 -14.72 16.26 -8.23
CA ILE A 135 -14.13 14.98 -7.79
C ILE A 135 -15.22 13.95 -7.51
N LYS A 136 -16.31 14.35 -6.86
CA LYS A 136 -17.46 13.47 -6.63
C LYS A 136 -17.98 12.89 -7.94
N GLN A 137 -18.22 13.73 -8.94
CA GLN A 137 -18.68 13.28 -10.26
C GLN A 137 -17.67 12.31 -10.91
N ILE A 138 -16.38 12.65 -10.89
CA ILE A 138 -15.32 11.78 -11.43
C ILE A 138 -15.34 10.42 -10.73
N VAL A 139 -15.40 10.39 -9.40
CA VAL A 139 -15.40 9.13 -8.63
C VAL A 139 -16.67 8.31 -8.90
N GLU A 140 -17.83 8.94 -9.04
CA GLU A 140 -19.06 8.26 -9.45
C GLU A 140 -18.94 7.65 -10.86
N ASP A 141 -18.35 8.39 -11.80
CA ASP A 141 -18.10 7.91 -13.16
C ASP A 141 -17.10 6.74 -13.15
N LEU A 142 -15.99 6.83 -12.40
CA LEU A 142 -15.02 5.74 -12.26
C LEU A 142 -15.65 4.48 -11.66
N LYS A 143 -16.47 4.61 -10.60
CA LYS A 143 -17.17 3.48 -9.97
C LYS A 143 -18.14 2.77 -10.90
N THR A 144 -18.71 3.48 -11.88
CA THR A 144 -19.71 2.93 -12.81
C THR A 144 -19.10 2.40 -14.10
N THR A 145 -17.95 2.93 -14.51
CA THR A 145 -17.31 2.62 -15.80
C THR A 145 -16.18 1.61 -15.68
N LEU A 146 -15.48 1.57 -14.54
CA LEU A 146 -14.32 0.69 -14.39
C LEU A 146 -14.70 -0.75 -14.08
N THR A 147 -14.00 -1.65 -14.75
CA THR A 147 -13.91 -3.06 -14.35
C THR A 147 -12.78 -3.22 -13.32
N SER A 148 -12.74 -4.37 -12.63
CA SER A 148 -11.71 -4.66 -11.63
C SER A 148 -10.27 -4.56 -12.14
N GLU A 149 -10.05 -4.73 -13.45
CA GLU A 149 -8.73 -4.65 -14.10
C GLU A 149 -8.15 -3.22 -14.11
N TYR A 150 -9.00 -2.19 -14.15
CA TYR A 150 -8.55 -0.79 -14.09
C TYR A 150 -8.37 -0.27 -12.66
N LEU A 151 -8.72 -1.09 -11.66
CA LEU A 151 -8.55 -0.77 -10.24
C LEU A 151 -7.26 -1.36 -9.67
N THR A 152 -6.46 -2.02 -10.52
CA THR A 152 -5.22 -2.69 -10.12
C THR A 152 -3.98 -2.01 -10.67
N ILE A 153 -2.94 -1.92 -9.86
CA ILE A 153 -1.61 -1.44 -10.27
C ILE A 153 -0.54 -2.32 -9.63
N GLN A 154 0.51 -2.69 -10.37
CA GLN A 154 1.65 -3.39 -9.79
C GLN A 154 2.37 -2.50 -8.77
N LYS A 155 2.77 -3.05 -7.62
CA LYS A 155 3.48 -2.29 -6.57
C LYS A 155 4.70 -1.56 -7.08
N VAL A 156 5.51 -2.19 -7.94
CA VAL A 156 6.68 -1.53 -8.57
C VAL A 156 6.24 -0.28 -9.35
N THR A 157 5.24 -0.40 -10.21
CA THR A 157 4.70 0.72 -10.99
C THR A 157 4.12 1.81 -10.08
N TYR A 158 3.42 1.43 -9.02
CA TYR A 158 2.91 2.37 -8.03
C TYR A 158 4.05 3.16 -7.35
N ILE A 159 5.14 2.50 -6.94
CA ILE A 159 6.31 3.16 -6.35
C ILE A 159 6.97 4.10 -7.37
N GLU A 160 7.13 3.66 -8.62
CA GLU A 160 7.68 4.48 -9.70
C GLU A 160 6.87 5.77 -9.91
N GLN A 161 5.54 5.66 -9.96
CA GLN A 161 4.64 6.79 -10.17
C GLN A 161 4.63 7.75 -8.99
N ARG A 162 4.56 7.25 -7.76
CA ARG A 162 4.59 8.09 -6.56
C ARG A 162 5.93 8.81 -6.37
N LEU A 163 7.04 8.23 -6.82
CA LEU A 163 8.37 8.85 -6.74
C LEU A 163 8.77 9.64 -8.00
N ASP A 164 7.93 9.65 -9.04
CA ASP A 164 8.23 10.22 -10.37
C ASP A 164 9.60 9.77 -10.92
N GLN A 165 9.91 8.48 -10.80
CA GLN A 165 11.16 7.89 -11.28
C GLN A 165 10.98 6.44 -11.68
N SER A 166 11.76 5.97 -12.66
CA SER A 166 11.84 4.54 -13.00
C SER A 166 12.78 3.80 -12.05
N LEU A 167 12.42 2.57 -11.68
CA LEU A 167 13.25 1.69 -10.86
C LEU A 167 14.01 0.71 -11.75
N ASP A 168 15.31 0.58 -11.53
CA ASP A 168 16.10 -0.45 -12.19
C ASP A 168 15.94 -1.83 -11.53
N SER A 169 16.38 -2.88 -12.22
CA SER A 169 16.24 -4.26 -11.73
C SER A 169 16.90 -4.49 -10.37
N GLN A 170 18.05 -3.85 -10.10
CA GLN A 170 18.73 -3.98 -8.82
C GLN A 170 17.89 -3.34 -7.70
N THR A 171 17.28 -2.19 -7.96
CA THR A 171 16.43 -1.51 -7.00
C THR A 171 15.17 -2.32 -6.67
N ILE A 172 14.58 -2.96 -7.68
CA ILE A 172 13.43 -3.86 -7.48
C ILE A 172 13.84 -5.09 -6.66
N GLU A 173 15.00 -5.69 -6.91
CA GLU A 173 15.53 -6.81 -6.10
C GLU A 173 15.81 -6.38 -4.64
N ASP A 174 16.31 -5.16 -4.44
CA ASP A 174 16.54 -4.60 -3.11
C ASP A 174 15.22 -4.41 -2.35
N LEU A 175 14.15 -3.96 -3.04
CA LEU A 175 12.80 -3.84 -2.48
C LEU A 175 12.18 -5.20 -2.14
N GLU A 176 12.35 -6.20 -3.01
CA GLU A 176 11.88 -7.57 -2.71
C GLU A 176 12.60 -8.13 -1.48
N THR A 177 13.92 -7.91 -1.38
CA THR A 177 14.69 -8.30 -0.19
C THR A 177 14.16 -7.62 1.06
N LEU A 178 13.88 -6.32 1.00
CA LEU A 178 13.28 -5.57 2.10
C LEU A 178 11.92 -6.14 2.52
N GLN A 179 11.04 -6.40 1.54
CA GLN A 179 9.71 -6.98 1.77
C GLN A 179 9.84 -8.34 2.45
N LEU A 180 10.58 -9.28 1.86
CA LEU A 180 10.73 -10.65 2.39
C LEU A 180 11.31 -10.64 3.81
N THR A 181 12.36 -9.85 4.05
CA THR A 181 12.97 -9.77 5.37
C THR A 181 12.00 -9.15 6.39
N PHE A 182 11.25 -8.11 6.01
CA PHE A 182 10.27 -7.51 6.91
C PHE A 182 9.14 -8.48 7.28
N ILE A 183 8.68 -9.33 6.36
CA ILE A 183 7.66 -10.32 6.70
C ILE A 183 8.21 -11.32 7.73
N GLU A 184 9.44 -11.79 7.58
CA GLU A 184 10.06 -12.68 8.58
C GLU A 184 10.13 -12.02 9.97
N LEU A 185 10.46 -10.73 10.05
CA LEU A 185 10.43 -9.99 11.30
C LEU A 185 9.00 -9.88 11.86
N PHE A 186 8.03 -9.55 11.00
CA PHE A 186 6.63 -9.37 11.39
C PHE A 186 6.00 -10.66 11.93
N ASP A 187 6.38 -11.81 11.40
CA ASP A 187 5.94 -13.12 11.88
C ASP A 187 6.39 -13.41 13.32
N ILE A 188 7.53 -12.85 13.73
CA ILE A 188 8.04 -12.96 15.11
C ILE A 188 7.44 -11.87 15.99
N ASP A 189 7.37 -10.64 15.49
CA ASP A 189 6.86 -9.48 16.19
C ASP A 189 6.03 -8.56 15.27
N ASN A 190 4.71 -8.68 15.41
CA ASN A 190 3.74 -7.90 14.66
C ASN A 190 3.29 -6.61 15.37
N SER A 191 4.00 -6.19 16.41
CA SER A 191 3.59 -5.05 17.25
C SER A 191 3.71 -3.69 16.54
N LYS A 192 4.53 -3.61 15.49
CA LYS A 192 4.88 -2.34 14.83
C LYS A 192 4.84 -2.49 13.31
N PRO A 193 4.07 -1.67 12.58
CA PRO A 193 4.06 -1.68 11.12
C PRO A 193 5.37 -1.09 10.56
N PHE A 194 5.70 -1.44 9.30
CA PHE A 194 6.94 -1.02 8.64
C PHE A 194 7.20 0.48 8.76
N LYS A 195 6.21 1.30 8.41
CA LYS A 195 6.30 2.77 8.40
C LYS A 195 6.65 3.43 9.73
N ALA A 196 6.53 2.71 10.84
CA ALA A 196 6.84 3.25 12.16
C ALA A 196 8.32 3.04 12.53
N TYR A 197 9.06 2.20 11.79
CA TYR A 197 10.49 1.99 12.03
C TYR A 197 11.30 3.14 11.46
N THR A 198 12.40 3.49 12.13
CA THR A 198 13.57 4.06 11.46
C THR A 198 14.43 2.93 10.88
N LEU A 199 15.35 3.23 9.95
CA LEU A 199 16.27 2.21 9.41
C LEU A 199 17.09 1.54 10.52
N GLU A 200 17.60 2.33 11.48
CA GLU A 200 18.38 1.80 12.60
C GLU A 200 17.54 0.89 13.49
N GLU A 201 16.31 1.30 13.82
CA GLU A 201 15.39 0.46 14.62
C GLU A 201 15.01 -0.83 13.90
N LEU A 202 14.82 -0.79 12.58
CA LEU A 202 14.51 -1.97 11.78
C LEU A 202 15.68 -2.97 11.82
N LEU A 203 16.89 -2.51 11.53
CA LEU A 203 18.11 -3.33 11.58
C LEU A 203 18.37 -3.89 12.99
N GLN A 204 18.18 -3.07 14.03
CA GLN A 204 18.31 -3.50 15.41
C GLN A 204 17.26 -4.57 15.78
N SER A 205 16.05 -4.48 15.23
CA SER A 205 14.99 -5.46 15.49
C SER A 205 15.37 -6.83 14.93
N PHE A 206 15.96 -6.88 13.73
CA PHE A 206 16.51 -8.12 13.19
C PHE A 206 17.55 -8.76 14.13
N GLU A 207 18.51 -7.97 14.61
CA GLU A 207 19.52 -8.45 15.55
C GLU A 207 18.91 -8.95 16.87
N ASN A 208 17.95 -8.21 17.43
CA ASN A 208 17.29 -8.53 18.69
C ASN A 208 16.52 -9.86 18.63
N TYR A 209 15.94 -10.17 17.48
CA TYR A 209 15.22 -11.42 17.24
C TYR A 209 16.12 -12.55 16.70
N GLY A 210 17.44 -12.31 16.63
CA GLY A 210 18.43 -13.34 16.32
C GLY A 210 18.61 -13.61 14.82
N PHE A 211 18.14 -12.72 13.95
CA PHE A 211 18.45 -12.77 12.53
C PHE A 211 19.92 -12.41 12.32
N ASN A 212 20.69 -13.31 11.71
CA ASN A 212 22.05 -13.05 11.28
C ASN A 212 22.03 -12.63 9.81
N LEU A 213 21.66 -11.37 9.56
CA LEU A 213 21.63 -10.84 8.19
C LEU A 213 23.05 -10.73 7.62
N GLU A 214 23.22 -11.16 6.37
CA GLU A 214 24.47 -10.94 5.65
C GLU A 214 24.64 -9.46 5.31
N GLN A 215 25.89 -9.00 5.17
CA GLN A 215 26.17 -7.59 4.84
C GLN A 215 25.51 -7.16 3.52
N SER A 216 25.42 -8.08 2.54
CA SER A 216 24.69 -7.86 1.30
C SER A 216 23.22 -7.51 1.55
N THR A 217 22.52 -8.27 2.38
CA THR A 217 21.12 -8.02 2.76
C THR A 217 20.96 -6.68 3.47
N ILE A 218 21.87 -6.36 4.39
CA ILE A 218 21.88 -5.05 5.08
C ILE A 218 22.04 -3.92 4.07
N ASP A 219 22.95 -4.06 3.11
CA ASP A 219 23.18 -3.05 2.08
C ASP A 219 21.96 -2.89 1.16
N GLN A 220 21.28 -4.00 0.81
CA GLN A 220 20.04 -3.99 0.01
C GLN A 220 18.90 -3.27 0.76
N ILE A 221 18.65 -3.65 2.02
CA ILE A 221 17.66 -2.99 2.89
C ILE A 221 17.97 -1.50 3.01
N THR A 222 19.23 -1.13 3.22
CA THR A 222 19.66 0.27 3.36
C THR A 222 19.40 1.10 2.10
N ARG A 223 19.50 0.50 0.90
CA ARG A 223 19.21 1.18 -0.37
C ARG A 223 17.71 1.27 -0.66
N ALA A 224 16.94 0.23 -0.36
CA ALA A 224 15.50 0.20 -0.62
C ALA A 224 14.68 1.00 0.38
N TYR A 225 15.09 1.03 1.65
CA TYR A 225 14.33 1.65 2.75
C TYR A 225 13.94 3.13 2.48
N PRO A 226 14.84 4.01 2.00
CA PRO A 226 14.48 5.40 1.72
C PRO A 226 13.39 5.55 0.66
N LEU A 227 13.28 4.60 -0.29
CA LEU A 227 12.24 4.65 -1.32
C LEU A 227 10.86 4.56 -0.68
N ILE A 228 10.66 3.59 0.22
CA ILE A 228 9.38 3.41 0.90
C ILE A 228 9.08 4.56 1.86
N ILE A 229 10.08 5.03 2.62
CA ILE A 229 9.86 6.15 3.55
C ILE A 229 9.54 7.46 2.83
N ASN A 230 10.10 7.69 1.66
CA ASN A 230 9.78 8.86 0.86
C ASN A 230 8.35 8.83 0.29
N LEU A 231 7.67 7.68 0.23
CA LEU A 231 6.25 7.59 -0.15
C LEU A 231 5.31 8.09 0.96
N ILE A 232 5.79 8.12 2.20
CA ILE A 232 4.99 8.43 3.39
C ILE A 232 4.98 9.94 3.69
N ASN A 233 6.04 10.65 3.30
CA ASN A 233 6.24 12.07 3.59
C ASN A 233 5.87 12.95 2.40
#